data_AF-A0A5C1QIQ7-F1
#
_entry.id   AF-A0A5C1QIQ7-F1
#
_cell.length_a   1.000
_cell.length_b   1.000
_cell.length_c   1.000
_cell.angle_alpha   90.00
_cell.angle_beta   90.00
_cell.angle_gamma   90.00
#
_symmetry.space_group_name_H-M   'P 1'
#
loop_
_entity.id
_entity.type
_entity.pdbx_description
1 polymer ?
#
loop_
_entity_poly.entity_id
_entity_poly.type
_entity_poly.pdbx_seq_one_letter_code
_entity_poly.pdbx_strand_id
1 'polypeptide(L)'
;MDSMVSLSRFYKYLTDGNISSINKMFNGALNVNTPLSGSLKDEEGLNILMDNEGSWLRRHLISVELITPLKSENRIVVELQLMMKINGEKIDLPVILIGDIREGLFEKIRIYHSTIPIHGNYKHRETILWPQQQTNPKIVDDYLKGMTNGDLEKVMSLCTDDIVIQESRGINFIHRGLRECKQFFEGILSEGPPVISQSMCMQENRHICMEFVCQSWGKNQGNPMAGCTVLGLSEGKDKIKLIRTYCDQASPGMKT
;
A
#
# COMPACT_ATOMS: atom_id res chain seq x y z
N MET A 1 24.87 -3.67 -1.67
CA MET A 1 24.09 -2.71 -0.86
C MET A 1 22.99 -3.51 -0.20
N ASP A 2 22.72 -3.35 1.09
CA ASP A 2 21.61 -4.10 1.72
C ASP A 2 20.27 -3.65 1.13
N SER A 3 19.48 -4.59 0.60
CA SER A 3 18.27 -4.29 -0.17
C SER A 3 17.20 -3.59 0.69
N MET A 4 17.16 -3.85 2.00
CA MET A 4 16.23 -3.17 2.92
C MET A 4 16.60 -1.70 3.09
N VAL A 5 17.88 -1.42 3.32
CA VAL A 5 18.41 -0.06 3.37
C VAL A 5 18.18 0.66 2.04
N SER A 6 18.35 -0.03 0.90
CA SER A 6 18.08 0.55 -0.41
C SER A 6 16.62 0.94 -0.59
N LEU A 7 15.68 0.05 -0.28
CA LEU A 7 14.25 0.30 -0.50
C LEU A 7 13.73 1.41 0.42
N SER A 8 14.15 1.41 1.69
CA SER A 8 13.79 2.48 2.64
C SER A 8 14.34 3.86 2.25
N ARG A 9 15.40 3.90 1.42
CA ARG A 9 15.98 5.14 0.88
C ARG A 9 15.50 5.48 -0.52
N PHE A 10 14.59 4.71 -1.11
CA PHE A 10 14.15 4.91 -2.49
C PHE A 10 13.74 6.36 -2.79
N TYR A 11 12.83 6.94 -2.00
CA TYR A 11 12.41 8.33 -2.16
C TYR A 11 13.54 9.33 -1.95
N LYS A 12 14.48 9.05 -1.03
CA LYS A 12 15.67 9.88 -0.84
C LYS A 12 16.57 9.87 -2.07
N TYR A 13 16.77 8.71 -2.71
CA TYR A 13 17.55 8.63 -3.94
C TYR A 13 16.89 9.42 -5.09
N LEU A 14 15.55 9.40 -5.18
CA LEU A 14 14.82 10.24 -6.14
C LEU A 14 15.02 11.73 -5.86
N THR A 15 14.89 12.18 -4.61
CA THR A 15 15.10 13.59 -4.26
C THR A 15 16.53 14.05 -4.42
N ASP A 16 17.50 13.18 -4.15
CA ASP A 16 18.92 13.52 -4.29
C ASP A 16 19.38 13.47 -5.77
N GLY A 17 18.52 13.07 -6.71
CA GLY A 17 18.93 12.91 -8.12
C GLY A 17 19.88 11.72 -8.34
N ASN A 18 19.90 10.75 -7.41
CA ASN A 18 20.94 9.72 -7.35
C ASN A 18 20.62 8.51 -8.24
N ILE A 19 20.72 8.73 -9.55
CA ILE A 19 20.49 7.72 -10.61
C ILE A 19 21.34 6.47 -10.38
N SER A 20 22.62 6.63 -10.01
CA SER A 20 23.53 5.50 -9.77
C SER A 20 23.03 4.58 -8.65
N SER A 21 22.46 5.15 -7.58
CA SER A 21 21.93 4.35 -6.47
C SER A 21 20.65 3.62 -6.87
N ILE A 22 19.75 4.28 -7.61
CA ILE A 22 18.55 3.63 -8.15
C ILE A 22 18.94 2.46 -9.06
N ASN A 23 19.88 2.64 -10.00
CA ASN A 23 20.32 1.56 -10.89
C ASN A 23 20.93 0.38 -10.14
N LYS A 24 21.73 0.64 -9.10
CA LYS A 24 22.35 -0.41 -8.27
C LYS A 24 21.35 -1.21 -7.42
N MET A 25 20.08 -0.81 -7.38
CA MET A 25 19.04 -1.55 -6.69
C MET A 25 18.55 -2.76 -7.49
N PHE A 26 18.66 -2.74 -8.82
CA PHE A 26 17.98 -3.71 -9.68
C PHE A 26 18.91 -4.81 -10.21
N ASN A 27 18.35 -6.00 -10.39
CA ASN A 27 19.00 -7.09 -11.10
C ASN A 27 18.82 -6.88 -12.61
N GLY A 28 19.61 -5.96 -13.18
CA GLY A 28 19.49 -5.53 -14.57
C GLY A 28 18.74 -4.21 -14.70
N ALA A 29 17.77 -4.16 -15.61
CA ALA A 29 17.07 -2.93 -15.95
C ALA A 29 16.04 -2.52 -14.88
N LEU A 30 15.71 -1.22 -14.84
CA LEU A 30 14.66 -0.69 -13.96
C LEU A 30 13.34 -1.45 -14.19
N ASN A 31 12.63 -1.76 -13.11
CA ASN A 31 11.25 -2.25 -13.18
C ASN A 31 10.47 -1.76 -11.95
N VAL A 32 9.83 -0.60 -12.10
CA VAL A 32 9.08 0.06 -11.03
C VAL A 32 7.63 0.25 -11.47
N ASN A 33 6.68 0.04 -10.57
CA ASN A 33 5.29 0.42 -10.80
C ASN A 33 4.85 1.43 -9.74
N THR A 34 4.48 2.65 -10.17
CA THR A 34 4.07 3.74 -9.28
C THR A 34 2.59 4.10 -9.49
N PRO A 35 1.91 4.69 -8.48
CA PRO A 35 0.56 5.22 -8.68
C PRO A 35 0.50 6.39 -9.68
N LEU A 36 1.60 7.16 -9.82
CA LEU A 36 1.63 8.36 -10.65
C LEU A 36 1.91 8.08 -12.12
N SER A 37 2.84 7.17 -12.43
CA SER A 37 3.32 6.92 -13.79
C SER A 37 3.09 5.48 -14.27
N GLY A 38 2.52 4.61 -13.45
CA GLY A 38 2.24 3.23 -13.84
C GLY A 38 3.52 2.42 -14.00
N SER A 39 3.60 1.57 -15.02
CA SER A 39 4.74 0.67 -15.24
C SER A 39 5.90 1.40 -15.92
N LEU A 40 7.01 1.55 -15.21
CA LEU A 40 8.26 2.15 -15.68
C LEU A 40 9.34 1.08 -15.80
N LYS A 41 9.93 0.96 -16.99
CA LYS A 41 10.96 -0.04 -17.29
C LYS A 41 12.15 0.56 -17.99
N ASP A 42 13.30 -0.08 -17.81
CA ASP A 42 14.53 0.22 -18.53
C ASP A 42 14.99 1.68 -18.37
N GLU A 43 15.85 2.14 -19.28
CA GLU A 43 16.42 3.49 -19.24
C GLU A 43 15.36 4.57 -19.44
N GLU A 44 14.39 4.33 -20.33
CA GLU A 44 13.28 5.27 -20.56
C GLU A 44 12.44 5.47 -19.30
N GLY A 45 12.07 4.39 -18.63
CA GLY A 45 11.33 4.44 -17.38
C GLY A 45 12.11 5.14 -16.27
N LEU A 46 13.44 5.00 -16.25
CA LEU A 46 14.30 5.70 -15.29
C LEU A 46 14.31 7.20 -15.55
N ASN A 47 14.42 7.63 -16.80
CA ASN A 47 14.35 9.04 -17.15
C ASN A 47 12.99 9.63 -16.77
N ILE A 48 11.88 8.95 -17.08
CA ILE A 48 10.53 9.36 -16.65
C ILE A 48 10.44 9.47 -15.12
N LEU A 49 10.93 8.46 -14.40
CA LEU A 49 10.93 8.45 -12.93
C LEU A 49 11.71 9.64 -12.36
N MET A 50 12.88 9.96 -12.91
CA MET A 50 13.76 11.01 -12.39
C MET A 50 13.30 12.41 -12.77
N ASP A 51 12.87 12.59 -14.02
CA ASP A 51 12.52 13.89 -14.58
C ASP A 51 11.13 14.33 -14.14
N ASN A 52 10.19 13.39 -14.00
CA ASN A 52 8.83 13.69 -13.56
C ASN A 52 8.69 13.55 -12.03
N GLU A 53 8.66 12.31 -11.53
CA GLU A 53 8.38 12.05 -10.12
C GLU A 53 9.50 12.59 -9.22
N GLY A 54 10.77 12.34 -9.57
CA GLY A 54 11.93 12.83 -8.84
C GLY A 54 11.97 14.37 -8.76
N SER A 55 11.78 15.06 -9.88
CA SER A 55 11.72 16.54 -9.91
C SER A 55 10.55 17.09 -9.10
N TRP A 56 9.40 16.42 -9.16
CA TRP A 56 8.24 16.82 -8.38
C TRP A 56 8.48 16.61 -6.88
N LEU A 57 9.02 15.46 -6.47
CA LEU A 57 9.38 15.17 -5.08
C LEU A 57 10.42 16.16 -4.55
N ARG A 58 11.44 16.54 -5.33
CA ARG A 58 12.44 17.55 -4.93
C ARG A 58 11.83 18.89 -4.52
N ARG A 59 10.70 19.27 -5.12
CA ARG A 59 10.02 20.54 -4.82
C ARG A 59 9.06 20.45 -3.62
N HIS A 60 8.50 19.27 -3.35
CA HIS A 60 7.37 19.13 -2.42
C HIS A 60 7.67 18.26 -1.21
N LEU A 61 8.65 17.35 -1.25
CA LEU A 61 8.96 16.45 -0.14
C LEU A 61 9.73 17.19 0.96
N ILE A 62 9.22 17.12 2.18
CA ILE A 62 9.87 17.66 3.38
C ILE A 62 10.70 16.58 4.07
N SER A 63 10.10 15.42 4.33
CA SER A 63 10.75 14.33 5.04
C SER A 63 10.15 12.97 4.70
N VAL A 64 10.94 11.94 4.98
CA VAL A 64 10.56 10.53 4.83
C VAL A 64 10.77 9.87 6.19
N GLU A 65 9.73 9.27 6.74
CA GLU A 65 9.80 8.48 7.97
C GLU A 65 9.56 7.01 7.65
N LEU A 66 10.40 6.12 8.19
CA LEU A 66 10.23 4.68 8.08
C LEU A 66 9.29 4.20 9.19
N ILE A 67 8.17 3.57 8.81
CA ILE A 67 7.17 3.08 9.75
C ILE A 67 7.44 1.63 10.13
N THR A 68 7.46 0.73 9.16
CA THR A 68 7.69 -0.70 9.41
C THR A 68 8.31 -1.36 8.17
N PRO A 69 9.49 -1.98 8.31
CA PRO A 69 10.02 -2.88 7.31
C PRO A 69 9.55 -4.32 7.57
N LEU A 70 9.27 -5.07 6.49
CA LEU A 70 9.13 -6.53 6.53
C LEU A 70 10.10 -7.18 5.54
N LYS A 71 10.73 -8.29 5.91
CA LYS A 71 11.71 -9.02 5.10
C LYS A 71 11.42 -10.52 5.08
N SER A 72 11.43 -11.09 3.88
CA SER A 72 11.55 -12.54 3.63
C SER A 72 12.78 -12.78 2.75
N GLU A 73 13.02 -14.03 2.38
CA GLU A 73 14.10 -14.41 1.49
C GLU A 73 14.03 -13.72 0.12
N ASN A 74 12.82 -13.60 -0.44
CA ASN A 74 12.57 -13.15 -1.81
C ASN A 74 11.79 -11.83 -1.89
N ARG A 75 11.51 -11.17 -0.77
CA ARG A 75 10.71 -9.95 -0.74
C ARG A 75 11.07 -9.03 0.40
N ILE A 76 11.00 -7.74 0.12
CA ILE A 76 11.03 -6.69 1.12
C ILE A 76 9.80 -5.81 0.96
N VAL A 77 9.20 -5.46 2.09
CA VAL A 77 8.12 -4.48 2.21
C VAL A 77 8.62 -3.35 3.08
N VAL A 78 8.39 -2.11 2.68
CA VAL A 78 8.72 -0.93 3.48
C VAL A 78 7.52 0.00 3.49
N GLU A 79 6.98 0.24 4.68
CA GLU A 79 6.00 1.30 4.93
C GLU A 79 6.71 2.59 5.29
N LEU A 80 6.37 3.67 4.58
CA LEU A 80 6.89 5.02 4.76
C LEU A 80 5.75 6.00 5.00
N GLN A 81 6.05 7.04 5.76
CA GLN A 81 5.25 8.25 5.82
C GLN A 81 6.02 9.37 5.12
N LEU A 82 5.47 9.89 4.03
CA LEU A 82 6.03 11.06 3.35
C LEU A 82 5.35 12.32 3.88
N MET A 83 6.14 13.25 4.39
CA MET A 83 5.64 14.59 4.71
C MET A 83 5.93 15.51 3.54
N MET A 84 4.89 16.18 3.04
CA MET A 84 4.94 16.98 1.83
C MET A 84 4.38 18.38 2.06
N LYS A 85 4.76 19.33 1.21
CA LYS A 85 4.14 20.65 1.11
C LYS A 85 3.63 20.87 -0.32
N ILE A 86 2.32 20.92 -0.50
CA ILE A 86 1.68 21.15 -1.81
C ILE A 86 0.79 22.38 -1.68
N ASN A 87 0.94 23.35 -2.58
CA ASN A 87 0.17 24.61 -2.57
C ASN A 87 0.21 25.36 -1.23
N GLY A 88 1.29 25.21 -0.46
CA GLY A 88 1.42 25.84 0.86
C GLY A 88 0.96 24.97 2.03
N GLU A 89 0.17 23.94 1.78
CA GLU A 89 -0.40 23.05 2.79
C GLU A 89 0.51 21.86 3.08
N LYS A 90 0.59 21.47 4.35
CA LYS A 90 1.30 20.26 4.76
C LYS A 90 0.37 19.07 4.57
N ILE A 91 0.88 18.07 3.86
CA ILE A 91 0.18 16.82 3.60
C ILE A 91 1.05 15.69 4.11
N ASP A 92 0.41 14.71 4.70
CA ASP A 92 1.02 13.46 5.09
C ASP A 92 0.52 12.38 4.09
N LEU A 93 1.45 11.64 3.50
CA LEU A 93 1.15 10.62 2.52
C LEU A 93 1.70 9.26 2.98
N PRO A 94 0.84 8.33 3.43
CA PRO A 94 1.23 6.96 3.70
C PRO A 94 1.58 6.26 2.39
N VAL A 95 2.75 5.62 2.35
CA VAL A 95 3.24 4.89 1.19
C VAL A 95 3.75 3.52 1.61
N ILE A 96 3.52 2.51 0.79
CA ILE A 96 4.15 1.21 0.93
C ILE A 96 4.88 0.84 -0.36
N LEU A 97 6.13 0.38 -0.23
CA LEU A 97 6.95 -0.15 -1.31
C LEU A 97 7.13 -1.64 -1.10
N ILE A 98 6.95 -2.41 -2.17
CA ILE A 98 7.13 -3.86 -2.17
C ILE A 98 8.11 -4.20 -3.27
N GLY A 99 9.27 -4.73 -2.87
CA GLY A 99 10.33 -5.16 -3.77
C GLY A 99 10.46 -6.68 -3.79
N ASP A 100 10.35 -7.30 -4.96
CA ASP A 100 10.70 -8.70 -5.18
C ASP A 100 12.21 -8.82 -5.42
N ILE A 101 12.85 -9.78 -4.77
CA ILE A 101 14.31 -9.90 -4.70
C ILE A 101 14.76 -11.21 -5.30
N ARG A 102 15.80 -11.12 -6.12
CA ARG A 102 16.60 -12.25 -6.60
C ARG A 102 18.07 -11.90 -6.48
N GLU A 103 18.85 -12.81 -5.91
CA GLU A 103 20.31 -12.64 -5.77
C GLU A 103 20.70 -11.32 -5.06
N GLY A 104 19.86 -10.89 -4.10
CA GLY A 104 20.08 -9.66 -3.31
C GLY A 104 19.74 -8.35 -4.02
N LEU A 105 19.25 -8.40 -5.26
CA LEU A 105 18.83 -7.24 -6.04
C LEU A 105 17.34 -7.31 -6.37
N PHE A 106 16.72 -6.16 -6.64
CA PHE A 106 15.31 -6.09 -6.97
C PHE A 106 15.03 -6.48 -8.42
N GLU A 107 14.09 -7.39 -8.63
CA GLU A 107 13.54 -7.68 -9.97
C GLU A 107 12.38 -6.73 -10.31
N LYS A 108 11.64 -6.29 -9.30
CA LYS A 108 10.49 -5.39 -9.44
C LYS A 108 10.22 -4.66 -8.14
N ILE A 109 9.90 -3.37 -8.22
CA ILE A 109 9.38 -2.59 -7.10
C ILE A 109 7.96 -2.12 -7.43
N ARG A 110 7.02 -2.31 -6.51
CA ARG A 110 5.64 -1.81 -6.61
C ARG A 110 5.39 -0.85 -5.46
N ILE A 111 4.88 0.32 -5.78
CA ILE A 111 4.61 1.39 -4.81
C ILE A 111 3.11 1.56 -4.71
N TYR A 112 2.54 1.67 -3.51
CA TYR A 112 1.12 1.93 -3.30
C TYR A 112 0.94 3.11 -2.36
N HIS A 113 0.09 4.05 -2.77
CA HIS A 113 -0.44 5.15 -1.98
C HIS A 113 -1.66 5.72 -2.71
N SER A 114 -2.49 6.51 -2.03
CA SER A 114 -3.55 7.26 -2.71
C SER A 114 -2.97 8.47 -3.43
N THR A 115 -3.56 8.87 -4.56
CA THR A 115 -3.27 10.13 -5.24
C THR A 115 -4.24 11.25 -4.83
N ILE A 116 -5.31 10.94 -4.08
CA ILE A 116 -6.27 11.93 -3.56
C ILE A 116 -5.56 13.04 -2.78
N PRO A 117 -4.63 12.77 -1.83
CA PRO A 117 -3.95 13.85 -1.12
C PRO A 117 -3.11 14.76 -2.04
N ILE A 118 -2.72 14.29 -3.23
CA ILE A 118 -1.87 15.03 -4.17
C ILE A 118 -2.71 15.79 -5.21
N HIS A 119 -3.73 15.16 -5.78
CA HIS A 119 -4.51 15.66 -6.92
C HIS A 119 -5.97 16.02 -6.59
N GLY A 120 -6.45 15.69 -5.40
CA GLY A 120 -7.87 15.81 -5.03
C GLY A 120 -8.78 14.76 -5.67
N ASN A 121 -8.25 13.86 -6.50
CA ASN A 121 -8.98 12.74 -7.09
C ASN A 121 -8.10 11.48 -7.08
N TYR A 122 -8.73 10.31 -7.22
CA TYR A 122 -8.01 9.06 -7.41
C TYR A 122 -7.66 8.88 -8.89
N LYS A 123 -6.54 8.23 -9.16
CA LYS A 123 -6.14 7.81 -10.49
C LYS A 123 -6.37 6.31 -10.62
N HIS A 124 -7.18 5.93 -11.61
CA HIS A 124 -7.36 4.51 -11.89
C HIS A 124 -6.00 3.87 -12.22
N ARG A 125 -5.71 2.76 -11.54
CA ARG A 125 -4.48 2.01 -11.70
C ARG A 125 -4.80 0.60 -12.14
N GLU A 126 -4.28 0.25 -13.30
CA GLU A 126 -4.42 -1.10 -13.84
C GLU A 126 -3.84 -2.15 -12.90
N THR A 127 -4.35 -3.37 -13.03
CA THR A 127 -3.91 -4.54 -12.27
C THR A 127 -2.41 -4.78 -12.44
N ILE A 128 -1.64 -4.65 -11.35
CA ILE A 128 -0.17 -4.80 -11.35
C ILE A 128 0.25 -6.27 -11.22
N LEU A 129 -0.60 -7.06 -10.58
CA LEU A 129 -0.38 -8.46 -10.24
C LEU A 129 -1.69 -9.22 -10.41
N TRP A 130 -1.63 -10.30 -11.18
CA TRP A 130 -2.73 -11.23 -11.26
C TRP A 130 -2.82 -12.08 -9.99
N PRO A 131 -4.03 -12.48 -9.59
CA PRO A 131 -4.23 -13.35 -8.43
C PRO A 131 -3.37 -14.60 -8.54
N GLN A 132 -2.65 -14.94 -7.46
CA GLN A 132 -1.88 -16.17 -7.38
C GLN A 132 -2.46 -17.06 -6.29
N GLN A 133 -2.53 -18.36 -6.58
CA GLN A 133 -2.94 -19.35 -5.61
C GLN A 133 -1.80 -19.53 -4.60
N GLN A 134 -2.03 -19.11 -3.36
CA GLN A 134 -1.07 -19.28 -2.27
C GLN A 134 -1.79 -19.64 -0.98
N THR A 135 -1.05 -20.28 -0.07
CA THR A 135 -1.57 -20.56 1.26
C THR A 135 -1.47 -19.31 2.12
N ASN A 136 -2.56 -18.95 2.78
CA ASN A 136 -2.63 -17.79 3.65
C ASN A 136 -2.68 -18.18 5.12
N PRO A 137 -2.22 -17.30 6.02
CA PRO A 137 -2.58 -17.40 7.42
C PRO A 137 -4.11 -17.37 7.57
N LYS A 138 -4.66 -18.24 8.43
CA LYS A 138 -6.12 -18.38 8.62
C LYS A 138 -6.83 -17.05 8.90
N ILE A 139 -6.20 -16.14 9.63
CA ILE A 139 -6.78 -14.83 9.96
C ILE A 139 -6.98 -13.95 8.72
N VAL A 140 -6.11 -14.08 7.71
CA VAL A 140 -6.23 -13.38 6.42
C VAL A 140 -7.40 -13.96 5.63
N ASP A 141 -7.50 -15.28 5.56
CA ASP A 141 -8.62 -15.94 4.88
C ASP A 141 -9.97 -15.58 5.52
N ASP A 142 -10.03 -15.59 6.86
CA ASP A 142 -11.24 -15.23 7.59
C ASP A 142 -11.59 -13.74 7.39
N TYR A 143 -10.59 -12.85 7.36
CA TYR A 143 -10.78 -11.42 7.07
C TYR A 143 -11.31 -11.19 5.66
N LEU A 144 -10.67 -11.78 4.64
CA LEU A 144 -11.07 -11.66 3.24
C LEU A 144 -12.47 -12.24 2.99
N LYS A 145 -12.81 -13.37 3.64
CA LYS A 145 -14.16 -13.95 3.59
C LYS A 145 -15.18 -13.01 4.21
N GLY A 146 -14.89 -12.43 5.37
CA GLY A 146 -15.75 -11.45 6.02
C GLY A 146 -16.01 -10.24 5.10
N MET A 147 -14.95 -9.66 4.53
CA MET A 147 -15.05 -8.53 3.61
C MET A 147 -15.84 -8.87 2.33
N THR A 148 -15.52 -9.99 1.68
CA THR A 148 -16.16 -10.39 0.41
C THR A 148 -17.64 -10.80 0.60
N ASN A 149 -18.01 -11.30 1.79
CA ASN A 149 -19.39 -11.64 2.10
C ASN A 149 -20.19 -10.46 2.69
N GLY A 150 -19.54 -9.33 2.97
CA GLY A 150 -20.16 -8.21 3.67
C GLY A 150 -20.53 -8.52 5.12
N ASP A 151 -19.84 -9.49 5.73
CA ASP A 151 -20.10 -9.95 7.10
C ASP A 151 -19.31 -9.08 8.09
N LEU A 152 -19.91 -7.93 8.42
CA LEU A 152 -19.34 -6.96 9.36
C LEU A 152 -19.04 -7.59 10.73
N GLU A 153 -19.96 -8.38 11.27
CA GLU A 153 -19.78 -9.00 12.59
C GLU A 153 -18.60 -9.99 12.57
N LYS A 154 -18.43 -10.75 11.49
CA LYS A 154 -17.23 -11.58 11.30
C LYS A 154 -15.96 -10.73 11.25
N VAL A 155 -15.91 -9.65 10.47
CA VAL A 155 -14.73 -8.78 10.40
C VAL A 155 -14.39 -8.19 11.77
N MET A 156 -15.38 -7.65 12.47
CA MET A 156 -15.20 -7.08 13.81
C MET A 156 -14.79 -8.14 14.83
N SER A 157 -15.28 -9.37 14.72
CA SER A 157 -14.89 -10.48 15.60
C SER A 157 -13.41 -10.85 15.47
N LEU A 158 -12.74 -10.48 14.38
CA LEU A 158 -11.29 -10.70 14.21
C LEU A 158 -10.46 -9.61 14.86
N CYS A 159 -11.06 -8.48 15.24
CA CYS A 159 -10.34 -7.32 15.76
C CYS A 159 -10.16 -7.37 17.28
N THR A 160 -9.13 -6.68 17.79
CA THR A 160 -9.01 -6.34 19.22
C THR A 160 -9.92 -5.16 19.57
N ASP A 161 -10.20 -4.99 20.86
CA ASP A 161 -11.04 -3.88 21.33
C ASP A 161 -10.41 -2.50 21.04
N ASP A 162 -9.07 -2.45 21.00
CA ASP A 162 -8.23 -1.28 20.75
C ASP A 162 -7.72 -1.18 19.30
N ILE A 163 -8.42 -1.82 18.35
CA ILE A 163 -8.10 -1.80 16.92
C ILE A 163 -7.89 -0.38 16.39
N VAL A 164 -6.89 -0.22 15.52
CA VAL A 164 -6.63 1.01 14.79
C VAL A 164 -6.72 0.74 13.29
N ILE A 165 -7.46 1.57 12.56
CA ILE A 165 -7.49 1.54 11.09
C ILE A 165 -6.94 2.85 10.57
N GLN A 166 -5.97 2.79 9.66
CA GLN A 166 -5.47 3.93 8.91
C GLN A 166 -5.78 3.73 7.43
N GLU A 167 -6.45 4.72 6.84
CA GLU A 167 -6.76 4.74 5.42
C GLU A 167 -5.57 5.24 4.57
N SER A 168 -5.64 4.98 3.26
CA SER A 168 -4.65 5.43 2.26
C SER A 168 -4.52 6.96 2.16
N ARG A 169 -5.46 7.72 2.75
CA ARG A 169 -5.60 9.17 2.63
C ARG A 169 -4.76 9.98 3.63
N GLY A 170 -4.14 9.32 4.62
CA GLY A 170 -3.28 9.99 5.59
C GLY A 170 -3.82 10.04 7.02
N ILE A 171 -3.13 10.79 7.87
CA ILE A 171 -3.26 10.78 9.33
C ILE A 171 -4.61 11.31 9.82
N ASN A 172 -5.28 12.13 8.98
CA ASN A 172 -6.61 12.64 9.24
C ASN A 172 -7.70 11.57 9.07
N PHE A 173 -7.35 10.39 8.55
CA PHE A 173 -8.26 9.28 8.26
C PHE A 173 -7.85 8.04 9.07
N ILE A 174 -7.77 8.22 10.39
CA ILE A 174 -7.48 7.17 11.35
C ILE A 174 -8.71 6.94 12.24
N HIS A 175 -9.13 5.69 12.37
CA HIS A 175 -10.24 5.25 13.21
C HIS A 175 -9.68 4.44 14.39
N ARG A 176 -10.18 4.69 15.61
CA ARG A 176 -9.64 4.06 16.83
C ARG A 176 -10.73 3.40 17.68
N GLY A 177 -10.42 2.18 18.09
CA GLY A 177 -11.31 1.32 18.87
C GLY A 177 -12.48 0.77 18.06
N LEU A 178 -13.18 -0.21 18.64
CA LEU A 178 -14.24 -0.93 17.94
C LEU A 178 -15.35 -0.06 17.37
N ARG A 179 -15.77 0.99 18.09
CA ARG A 179 -16.91 1.82 17.67
C ARG A 179 -16.63 2.56 16.36
N GLU A 180 -15.51 3.29 16.28
CA GLU A 180 -15.13 4.05 15.08
C GLU A 180 -14.78 3.10 13.93
N CYS A 181 -14.06 2.01 14.22
CA CYS A 181 -13.72 1.02 13.21
C CYS A 181 -14.95 0.29 12.67
N LYS A 182 -15.97 0.03 13.50
CA LYS A 182 -17.25 -0.52 13.06
C LYS A 182 -17.96 0.44 12.11
N GLN A 183 -18.06 1.72 12.48
CA GLN A 183 -18.65 2.75 11.61
C GLN A 183 -17.93 2.88 10.26
N PHE A 184 -16.60 2.78 10.29
CA PHE A 184 -15.78 2.75 9.08
C PHE A 184 -16.15 1.55 8.17
N PHE A 185 -16.21 0.34 8.72
CA PHE A 185 -16.59 -0.84 7.95
C PHE A 185 -18.06 -0.82 7.49
N GLU A 186 -18.98 -0.30 8.30
CA GLU A 186 -20.37 -0.07 7.90
C GLU A 186 -20.44 0.84 6.67
N GLY A 187 -19.66 1.92 6.66
CA GLY A 187 -19.55 2.82 5.51
C GLY A 187 -19.02 2.10 4.26
N ILE A 188 -17.91 1.37 4.41
CA ILE A 188 -17.29 0.56 3.33
C ILE A 188 -18.25 -0.44 2.72
N LEU A 189 -19.04 -1.12 3.56
CA LEU A 189 -19.94 -2.19 3.14
C LEU A 189 -21.34 -1.69 2.73
N SER A 190 -21.63 -0.40 2.90
CA SER A 190 -22.95 0.19 2.66
C SER A 190 -23.43 0.08 1.21
N GLU A 191 -22.51 0.10 0.23
CA GLU A 191 -22.82 -0.11 -1.19
C GLU A 191 -22.58 -1.57 -1.64
N GLY A 192 -22.50 -2.50 -0.70
CA GLY A 192 -22.21 -3.91 -0.94
C GLY A 192 -20.74 -4.26 -0.76
N PRO A 193 -20.42 -5.57 -0.63
CA PRO A 193 -19.08 -6.02 -0.36
C PRO A 193 -18.15 -5.83 -1.57
N PRO A 194 -16.85 -5.56 -1.33
CA PRO A 194 -15.87 -5.55 -2.40
C PRO A 194 -15.58 -6.98 -2.87
N VAL A 195 -15.41 -7.16 -4.18
CA VAL A 195 -14.90 -8.41 -4.76
C VAL A 195 -13.39 -8.33 -4.76
N ILE A 196 -12.74 -8.95 -3.77
CA ILE A 196 -11.30 -8.89 -3.58
C ILE A 196 -10.67 -10.21 -4.01
N SER A 197 -9.72 -10.14 -4.94
CA SER A 197 -8.82 -11.24 -5.24
C SER A 197 -7.46 -10.94 -4.64
N GLN A 198 -7.00 -11.76 -3.72
CA GLN A 198 -5.64 -11.64 -3.21
C GLN A 198 -4.64 -12.05 -4.30
N SER A 199 -3.60 -11.24 -4.46
CA SER A 199 -2.47 -11.58 -5.31
C SER A 199 -1.32 -12.16 -4.52
N MET A 200 -0.92 -11.56 -3.39
CA MET A 200 0.21 -12.02 -2.58
C MET A 200 0.04 -11.74 -1.09
N CYS A 201 0.60 -12.60 -0.24
CA CYS A 201 0.61 -12.46 1.21
C CYS A 201 2.01 -12.75 1.77
N MET A 202 2.47 -11.92 2.70
CA MET A 202 3.74 -12.07 3.38
C MET A 202 3.54 -11.80 4.86
N GLN A 203 4.05 -12.69 5.71
CA GLN A 203 4.00 -12.52 7.16
C GLN A 203 5.40 -12.48 7.75
N GLU A 204 5.67 -11.47 8.58
CA GLU A 204 6.85 -11.43 9.44
C GLU A 204 6.43 -11.01 10.85
N ASN A 205 6.81 -11.80 11.85
CA ASN A 205 6.47 -11.58 13.26
C ASN A 205 4.96 -11.47 13.51
N ARG A 206 4.47 -10.24 13.73
CA ARG A 206 3.07 -9.88 13.99
C ARG A 206 2.50 -9.00 12.88
N HIS A 207 3.18 -8.85 11.75
CA HIS A 207 2.68 -8.05 10.63
C HIS A 207 2.49 -8.93 9.41
N ILE A 208 1.37 -8.72 8.73
CA ILE A 208 1.03 -9.39 7.48
C ILE A 208 0.81 -8.31 6.44
N CYS A 209 1.54 -8.37 5.32
CA CYS A 209 1.34 -7.53 4.15
C CYS A 209 0.64 -8.35 3.06
N MET A 210 -0.43 -7.80 2.52
CA MET A 210 -1.27 -8.44 1.51
C MET A 210 -1.47 -7.52 0.31
N GLU A 211 -0.97 -7.92 -0.86
CA GLU A 211 -1.29 -7.30 -2.13
C GLU A 211 -2.56 -7.93 -2.70
N PHE A 212 -3.51 -7.10 -3.13
CA PHE A 212 -4.80 -7.53 -3.63
C PHE A 212 -5.25 -6.73 -4.85
N VAL A 213 -6.25 -7.28 -5.54
CA VAL A 213 -6.98 -6.64 -6.62
C VAL A 213 -8.44 -6.55 -6.20
N CYS A 214 -8.96 -5.34 -6.07
CA CYS A 214 -10.38 -5.10 -5.92
C CYS A 214 -11.01 -5.12 -7.32
N GLN A 215 -11.70 -6.20 -7.70
CA GLN A 215 -12.29 -6.38 -9.03
C GLN A 215 -13.52 -5.49 -9.24
N SER A 216 -14.32 -5.31 -8.20
CA SER A 216 -15.49 -4.44 -8.19
C SER A 216 -15.86 -4.07 -6.77
N TRP A 217 -16.44 -2.88 -6.59
CA TRP A 217 -16.95 -2.43 -5.30
C TRP A 217 -17.97 -1.29 -5.47
N GLY A 218 -19.18 -1.48 -4.93
CA GLY A 218 -20.28 -0.52 -5.09
C GLY A 218 -20.55 -0.19 -6.56
N LYS A 219 -20.60 1.10 -6.89
CA LYS A 219 -20.79 1.61 -8.26
C LYS A 219 -19.60 1.40 -9.20
N ASN A 220 -18.41 1.07 -8.67
CA ASN A 220 -17.21 0.82 -9.47
C ASN A 220 -17.17 -0.64 -9.95
N GLN A 221 -18.09 -0.99 -10.86
CA GLN A 221 -18.10 -2.31 -11.50
C GLN A 221 -17.19 -2.31 -12.75
N GLY A 222 -16.36 -3.35 -12.89
CA GLY A 222 -15.57 -3.59 -14.11
C GLY A 222 -14.25 -2.83 -14.23
N ASN A 223 -13.78 -2.17 -13.17
CA ASN A 223 -12.49 -1.46 -13.14
C ASN A 223 -11.61 -2.01 -12.01
N PRO A 224 -10.92 -3.15 -12.23
CA PRO A 224 -10.06 -3.75 -11.22
C PRO A 224 -8.94 -2.81 -10.79
N MET A 225 -8.71 -2.68 -9.48
CA MET A 225 -7.66 -1.83 -8.94
C MET A 225 -6.77 -2.57 -7.96
N ALA A 226 -5.46 -2.37 -8.12
CA ALA A 226 -4.47 -2.95 -7.23
C ALA A 226 -4.34 -2.13 -5.95
N GLY A 227 -4.23 -2.82 -4.82
CA GLY A 227 -4.03 -2.24 -3.51
C GLY A 227 -3.17 -3.14 -2.62
N CYS A 228 -2.82 -2.60 -1.46
CA CYS A 228 -2.10 -3.32 -0.44
C CYS A 228 -2.72 -3.04 0.93
N THR A 229 -2.77 -4.06 1.80
CA THR A 229 -3.17 -3.91 3.20
C THR A 229 -2.10 -4.53 4.10
N VAL A 230 -1.78 -3.84 5.19
CA VAL A 230 -0.97 -4.37 6.28
C VAL A 230 -1.86 -4.61 7.50
N LEU A 231 -1.84 -5.85 8.00
CA LEU A 231 -2.49 -6.25 9.23
C LEU A 231 -1.43 -6.39 10.33
N GLY A 232 -1.56 -5.62 11.41
CA GLY A 232 -0.80 -5.83 12.63
C GLY A 232 -1.61 -6.67 13.62
N LEU A 233 -1.02 -7.76 14.10
CA LEU A 233 -1.65 -8.73 14.97
C LEU A 233 -1.43 -8.41 16.46
N SER A 234 -2.35 -8.88 17.30
CA SER A 234 -2.19 -8.95 18.75
C SER A 234 -0.93 -9.72 19.15
N GLU A 235 -0.52 -9.61 20.41
CA GLU A 235 0.59 -10.40 20.95
C GLU A 235 0.36 -11.91 20.79
N GLY A 236 -0.89 -12.36 21.01
CA GLY A 236 -1.33 -13.75 20.78
C GLY A 236 -1.44 -14.16 19.31
N LYS A 237 -1.30 -13.23 18.35
CA LYS A 237 -1.41 -13.45 16.89
C LYS A 237 -2.76 -14.02 16.43
N ASP A 238 -3.79 -13.89 17.24
CA ASP A 238 -5.14 -14.42 17.04
C ASP A 238 -6.16 -13.34 16.66
N LYS A 239 -5.80 -12.06 16.86
CA LYS A 239 -6.62 -10.89 16.58
C LYS A 239 -5.85 -9.86 15.78
N ILE A 240 -6.58 -9.06 15.01
CA ILE A 240 -6.08 -7.90 14.29
C ILE A 240 -6.15 -6.70 15.24
N LYS A 241 -5.01 -6.05 15.46
CA LYS A 241 -4.88 -4.82 16.27
C LYS A 241 -4.67 -3.57 15.41
N LEU A 242 -4.25 -3.74 14.16
CA LEU A 242 -3.97 -2.65 13.24
C LEU A 242 -4.32 -3.07 11.81
N ILE A 243 -4.94 -2.16 11.06
CA ILE A 243 -5.14 -2.27 9.61
C ILE A 243 -4.63 -0.98 8.98
N ARG A 244 -3.71 -1.08 8.02
CA ARG A 244 -3.31 0.04 7.15
C ARG A 244 -3.58 -0.34 5.71
N THR A 245 -4.28 0.52 4.99
CA THR A 245 -4.60 0.28 3.57
C THR A 245 -3.87 1.29 2.70
N TYR A 246 -3.38 0.81 1.56
CA TYR A 246 -2.66 1.56 0.54
C TYR A 246 -3.27 1.22 -0.83
N CYS A 247 -4.27 1.99 -1.23
CA CYS A 247 -4.91 1.88 -2.53
C CYS A 247 -5.33 3.26 -3.02
N ASP A 248 -5.42 3.40 -4.34
CA ASP A 248 -5.90 4.64 -4.96
C ASP A 248 -7.35 4.50 -5.41
N GLN A 249 -8.21 4.21 -4.43
CA GLN A 249 -9.64 4.04 -4.63
C GLN A 249 -10.39 4.74 -3.49
N ALA A 250 -11.42 5.51 -3.84
CA ALA A 250 -12.38 5.99 -2.86
C ALA A 250 -13.28 4.83 -2.42
N SER A 251 -13.41 4.62 -1.12
CA SER A 251 -14.44 3.73 -0.58
C SER A 251 -15.82 4.31 -0.90
N PRO A 252 -16.77 3.51 -1.42
CA PRO A 252 -18.15 3.95 -1.56
C PRO A 252 -18.73 4.40 -0.22
N GLY A 253 -19.57 5.43 -0.22
CA GLY A 253 -20.22 5.96 0.99
C GLY A 253 -19.35 6.85 1.90
N MET A 254 -18.04 7.00 1.64
CA MET A 254 -17.21 7.96 2.38
C MET A 254 -17.31 9.35 1.79
N LYS A 255 -17.53 10.36 2.64
CA LYS A 255 -17.44 11.76 2.22
C LYS A 255 -16.02 12.06 1.74
N THR A 256 -15.93 12.62 0.54
CA THR A 256 -14.73 13.26 -0.02
C THR A 256 -14.44 14.55 0.73
#